data_AF-A0A2E5HY54-F1
#
_entry.id   AF-A0A2E5HY54-F1
#
_cell.length_a   1.000
_cell.length_b   1.000
_cell.length_c   1.000
_cell.angle_alpha   90.00
_cell.angle_beta   90.00
_cell.angle_gamma   90.00
#
_symmetry.space_group_name_H-M   'P 1'
#
loop_
_entity.id
_entity.type
_entity.pdbx_description
1 polymer ?
#
loop_
_entity_poly.entity_id
_entity_poly.type
_entity_poly.pdbx_seq_one_letter_code
_entity_poly.pdbx_strand_id
1 'polypeptide(L)'
;MGIRDHLILILKLASYFVIPTMLEGSERGISNTCTLCHWQCKYSGVKMSRKTFLEKIQSKHDLPKIKDAPDVWGGGSMLIPHPKEVMEIIDCIPKGNIMEINALRSQLAEKHNVDICCPMTNGIFIKIVAEAYLEGSINSPYWRVVKKNGELNHKFPGGIDEHRNQLSRDGLSVIKKGEKFYIKDAQTYLYS
;
A
#
# COMPACT_ATOMS: atom_id res chain seq x y z
N MET A 1 -3.06 -1.89 -25.88
CA MET A 1 -1.82 -1.41 -25.24
C MET A 1 -1.04 -2.62 -24.71
N GLY A 2 0.25 -2.73 -25.01
CA GLY A 2 1.02 -3.98 -24.85
C GLY A 2 1.59 -4.17 -23.45
N ILE A 3 2.08 -5.38 -23.15
CA ILE A 3 2.74 -5.75 -21.86
C ILE A 3 3.85 -4.74 -21.47
N ARG A 4 4.49 -4.09 -22.46
CA ARG A 4 5.51 -3.04 -22.25
C ARG A 4 4.95 -1.78 -21.59
N ASP A 5 3.71 -1.39 -21.91
CA ASP A 5 3.09 -0.18 -21.36
C ASP A 5 2.67 -0.39 -19.89
N HIS A 6 2.27 -1.61 -19.55
CA HIS A 6 2.07 -2.05 -18.17
C HIS A 6 3.36 -2.01 -17.34
N LEU A 7 4.46 -2.50 -17.91
CA LEU A 7 5.77 -2.47 -17.24
C LEU A 7 6.25 -1.03 -17.02
N ILE A 8 6.03 -0.13 -17.98
CA ILE A 8 6.38 1.29 -17.86
C ILE A 8 5.53 1.99 -16.81
N LEU A 9 4.24 1.69 -16.69
CA LEU A 9 3.40 2.24 -15.62
C LEU A 9 3.83 1.71 -14.25
N ILE A 10 4.16 0.42 -14.13
CA ILE A 10 4.71 -0.18 -12.91
C ILE A 10 6.06 0.47 -12.56
N LEU A 11 6.96 0.69 -13.52
CA LEU A 11 8.27 1.33 -13.30
C LEU A 11 8.15 2.84 -13.00
N LYS A 12 7.22 3.56 -13.63
CA LYS A 12 6.93 4.98 -13.35
C LYS A 12 6.16 5.18 -12.05
N LEU A 13 5.39 4.20 -11.58
CA LEU A 13 4.85 4.18 -10.22
C LEU A 13 5.97 3.80 -9.23
N ALA A 14 6.84 2.84 -9.57
CA ALA A 14 8.02 2.49 -8.77
C ALA A 14 9.01 3.66 -8.59
N SER A 15 9.06 4.65 -9.49
CA SER A 15 9.84 5.87 -9.26
C SER A 15 9.24 6.80 -8.18
N TYR A 16 7.95 6.69 -7.87
CA TYR A 16 7.37 7.28 -6.65
C TYR A 16 7.64 6.41 -5.40
N PHE A 17 8.01 5.15 -5.61
CA PHE A 17 8.26 4.14 -4.59
C PHE A 17 9.68 3.56 -4.72
N VAL A 18 10.71 4.39 -4.60
CA VAL A 18 12.03 3.89 -4.19
C VAL A 18 11.89 3.41 -2.74
N ILE A 19 11.25 2.26 -2.57
CA ILE A 19 11.54 1.32 -1.51
C ILE A 19 12.82 0.66 -2.00
N PRO A 20 13.97 0.84 -1.35
CA PRO A 20 15.12 0.02 -1.64
C PRO A 20 14.73 -1.40 -1.23
N THR A 21 14.22 -2.20 -2.17
CA THR A 21 14.37 -3.64 -2.10
C THR A 21 15.87 -3.86 -2.13
N MET A 22 16.43 -4.10 -0.94
CA MET A 22 17.77 -4.63 -0.75
C MET A 22 17.84 -5.94 -1.54
N LEU A 23 18.24 -5.82 -2.80
CA LEU A 23 18.86 -6.93 -3.50
C LEU A 23 20.16 -7.19 -2.75
N GLU A 24 20.31 -8.44 -2.31
CA GLU A 24 21.49 -8.99 -1.68
C GLU A 24 22.74 -8.55 -2.43
N GLY A 25 23.48 -7.62 -1.83
CA GLY A 25 24.78 -7.17 -2.28
C GLY A 25 25.81 -7.70 -1.30
N SER A 26 26.42 -8.84 -1.66
CA SER A 26 27.55 -9.44 -0.97
C SER A 26 28.60 -8.40 -0.60
N GLU A 27 29.08 -8.45 0.64
CA GLU A 27 30.28 -7.75 1.10
C GLU A 27 31.47 -8.11 0.22
N ARG A 28 31.82 -7.25 -0.73
CA ARG A 28 33.14 -7.23 -1.35
C ARG A 28 33.61 -5.78 -1.43
N GLY A 29 34.59 -5.47 -0.59
CA GLY A 29 35.22 -4.16 -0.51
C GLY A 29 35.72 -3.70 -1.87
N ILE A 30 35.44 -2.44 -2.19
CA ILE A 30 36.03 -1.76 -3.34
C ILE A 30 37.14 -0.89 -2.78
N SER A 31 38.37 -1.23 -3.18
CA SER A 31 39.56 -0.44 -2.94
C SER A 31 39.45 0.92 -3.65
N ASN A 32 39.68 1.98 -2.89
CA ASN A 32 39.61 3.36 -3.37
C ASN A 32 40.92 3.78 -4.04
N THR A 33 41.17 3.37 -5.29
CA THR A 33 42.16 4.05 -6.13
C THR A 33 41.72 4.06 -7.59
N CYS A 34 41.04 5.13 -8.01
CA CYS A 34 40.98 5.52 -9.41
C CYS A 34 41.88 6.75 -9.60
N THR A 35 43.11 6.51 -10.05
CA THR A 35 44.19 7.51 -10.09
C THR A 35 44.16 8.43 -11.32
N LEU A 36 42.99 8.75 -11.91
CA LEU A 36 42.97 9.49 -13.19
C LEU A 36 41.87 10.55 -13.39
N CYS A 37 41.22 11.03 -12.33
CA CYS A 37 40.41 12.24 -12.41
C CYS A 37 40.57 13.08 -11.15
N HIS A 38 41.06 14.31 -11.28
CA HIS A 38 41.18 15.31 -10.22
C HIS A 38 39.82 15.92 -9.81
N TRP A 39 38.75 15.14 -9.89
CA TRP A 39 37.42 15.54 -9.45
C TRP A 39 37.19 14.99 -8.05
N GLN A 40 37.18 15.86 -7.04
CA GLN A 40 36.74 15.49 -5.70
C GLN A 40 35.30 15.00 -5.78
N CYS A 41 35.15 13.68 -5.85
CA CYS A 41 33.90 12.98 -5.68
C CYS A 41 33.44 13.22 -4.23
N LYS A 42 32.73 14.34 -3.98
CA LYS A 42 32.03 14.59 -2.72
C LYS A 42 30.75 13.75 -2.69
N TYR A 43 30.88 12.43 -2.75
CA TYR A 43 29.84 11.55 -2.23
C TYR A 43 30.06 11.45 -0.72
N SER A 44 29.59 12.49 -0.03
CA SER A 44 29.39 12.48 1.40
C SER A 44 28.54 11.25 1.72
N GLY A 45 29.08 10.30 2.47
CA GLY A 45 28.40 9.11 2.95
C GLY A 45 27.28 9.45 3.94
N VAL A 46 26.19 10.04 3.45
CA VAL A 46 24.97 10.25 4.23
C VAL A 46 24.22 8.93 4.25
N LYS A 47 24.42 8.16 5.33
CA LYS A 47 23.55 7.04 5.68
C LYS A 47 22.18 7.63 6.04
N MET A 48 21.28 7.72 5.07
CA MET A 48 19.90 8.11 5.37
C MET A 48 19.28 7.06 6.30
N SER A 49 18.83 7.50 7.48
CA SER A 49 17.98 6.67 8.33
C SER A 49 16.74 6.27 7.54
N ARG A 50 16.31 5.01 7.67
CA ARG A 50 15.07 4.56 7.06
C ARG A 50 13.93 5.34 7.69
N LYS A 51 13.11 5.98 6.86
CA LYS A 51 11.90 6.67 7.33
C LYS A 51 10.94 5.67 7.96
N THR A 52 10.28 6.07 9.06
CA THR A 52 9.18 5.32 9.67
C THR A 52 8.00 5.25 8.71
N PHE A 53 7.06 4.32 8.92
CA PHE A 53 5.86 4.29 8.08
C PHE A 53 4.94 5.48 8.36
N LEU A 54 4.91 6.01 9.58
CA LEU A 54 4.21 7.28 9.87
C LEU A 54 4.79 8.44 9.06
N GLU A 55 6.12 8.55 8.96
CA GLU A 55 6.77 9.56 8.12
C GLU A 55 6.44 9.38 6.62
N LYS A 56 6.24 8.13 6.15
CA LYS A 56 5.78 7.85 4.77
C LYS A 56 4.31 8.19 4.56
N ILE A 57 3.49 8.15 5.61
CA ILE A 57 2.08 8.56 5.54
C ILE A 57 1.96 10.08 5.52
N GLN A 58 2.80 10.76 6.30
CA GLN A 58 2.80 12.23 6.46
C GLN A 58 3.70 12.96 5.46
N SER A 59 4.49 12.23 4.68
CA SER A 59 5.43 12.84 3.76
C SER A 59 4.70 13.71 2.74
N LYS A 60 5.18 14.94 2.61
CA LYS A 60 4.70 15.91 1.63
C LYS A 60 5.15 15.48 0.24
N HIS A 61 4.42 14.55 -0.34
CA HIS A 61 4.51 14.20 -1.75
C HIS A 61 3.55 15.08 -2.55
N ASP A 62 3.69 15.04 -3.86
CA ASP A 62 2.83 15.73 -4.81
C ASP A 62 1.46 15.04 -5.00
N LEU A 63 0.97 14.38 -3.94
CA LEU A 63 -0.29 13.63 -3.91
C LEU A 63 -1.36 14.43 -3.14
N PRO A 64 -2.66 14.24 -3.45
CA PRO A 64 -3.23 13.36 -4.49
C PRO A 64 -2.97 13.85 -5.93
N LYS A 65 -3.00 12.92 -6.90
CA LYS A 65 -2.87 13.25 -8.34
C LYS A 65 -3.93 12.58 -9.18
N ILE A 66 -4.38 13.27 -10.22
CA ILE A 66 -5.27 12.72 -11.25
C ILE A 66 -4.44 12.47 -12.52
N LYS A 67 -4.64 11.30 -13.15
CA LYS A 67 -4.03 10.87 -14.41
C LYS A 67 -5.04 10.09 -15.25
N ASP A 68 -4.74 9.88 -16.51
CA ASP A 68 -5.56 8.99 -17.34
C ASP A 68 -5.39 7.52 -16.91
N ALA A 69 -6.51 6.83 -16.77
CA ALA A 69 -6.55 5.40 -16.54
C ALA A 69 -6.15 4.64 -17.81
N PRO A 70 -5.37 3.56 -17.70
CA PRO A 70 -5.20 2.62 -18.80
C PRO A 70 -6.52 1.97 -19.22
N ASP A 71 -6.69 1.67 -20.51
CA ASP A 71 -7.88 0.99 -21.05
C ASP A 71 -8.19 -0.34 -20.35
N VAL A 72 -7.17 -1.05 -19.89
CA VAL A 72 -7.32 -2.31 -19.13
C VAL A 72 -8.08 -2.15 -17.82
N TRP A 73 -8.20 -0.92 -17.32
CA TRP A 73 -8.95 -0.55 -16.11
C TRP A 73 -10.22 0.23 -16.44
N GLY A 74 -10.60 0.32 -17.72
CA GLY A 74 -11.82 0.97 -18.20
C GLY A 74 -11.61 2.37 -18.80
N GLY A 75 -10.39 2.91 -18.79
CA GLY A 75 -10.14 4.29 -19.23
C GLY A 75 -10.72 5.34 -18.27
N GLY A 76 -10.73 6.61 -18.69
CA GLY A 76 -11.22 7.73 -17.88
C GLY A 76 -10.17 8.31 -16.92
N SER A 77 -10.64 9.07 -15.93
CA SER A 77 -9.84 9.75 -14.93
C SER A 77 -9.51 8.82 -13.75
N MET A 78 -8.24 8.78 -13.36
CA MET A 78 -7.72 7.94 -12.30
C MET A 78 -7.01 8.75 -11.22
N LEU A 79 -7.43 8.55 -9.97
CA LEU A 79 -6.78 9.07 -8.78
C LEU A 79 -5.60 8.18 -8.36
N ILE A 80 -4.45 8.79 -8.14
CA ILE A 80 -3.38 8.30 -7.28
C ILE A 80 -3.59 9.01 -5.93
N PRO A 81 -4.10 8.32 -4.90
CA PRO A 81 -4.52 8.97 -3.65
C PRO A 81 -3.30 9.45 -2.84
N HIS A 82 -3.52 10.17 -1.75
CA HIS A 82 -2.50 10.36 -0.72
C HIS A 82 -2.62 9.24 0.33
N PRO A 83 -1.52 8.69 0.89
CA PRO A 83 -1.60 7.64 1.92
C PRO A 83 -2.45 8.02 3.14
N LYS A 84 -2.36 9.29 3.55
CA LYS A 84 -3.18 9.87 4.61
C LYS A 84 -4.69 9.74 4.33
N GLU A 85 -5.15 9.94 3.10
CA GLU A 85 -6.58 9.81 2.78
C GLU A 85 -7.05 8.36 2.83
N VAL A 86 -6.18 7.42 2.46
CA VAL A 86 -6.45 5.98 2.64
C VAL A 86 -6.59 5.66 4.12
N MET A 87 -5.68 6.17 4.96
CA MET A 87 -5.74 6.00 6.41
C MET A 87 -7.01 6.60 7.02
N GLU A 88 -7.40 7.81 6.61
CA GLU A 88 -8.62 8.48 7.08
C GLU A 88 -9.88 7.63 6.82
N ILE A 89 -10.00 7.01 5.65
CA ILE A 89 -11.12 6.11 5.36
C ILE A 89 -11.08 4.86 6.23
N ILE A 90 -9.89 4.27 6.42
CA ILE A 90 -9.71 3.08 7.27
C ILE A 90 -10.10 3.38 8.73
N ASP A 91 -9.74 4.57 9.22
CA ASP A 91 -10.05 5.02 10.58
C ASP A 91 -11.56 5.17 10.81
N CYS A 92 -12.32 5.44 9.76
CA CYS A 92 -13.79 5.54 9.83
C CYS A 92 -14.50 4.18 9.91
N ILE A 93 -13.83 3.05 9.66
CA ILE A 93 -14.48 1.73 9.68
C ILE A 93 -14.76 1.31 11.12
N PRO A 94 -16.03 1.16 11.55
CA PRO A 94 -16.35 0.82 12.93
C PRO A 94 -15.87 -0.57 13.36
N LYS A 95 -15.74 -0.79 14.67
CA LYS A 95 -15.44 -2.12 15.21
C LYS A 95 -16.55 -3.11 14.87
N GLY A 96 -16.17 -4.29 14.40
CA GLY A 96 -17.11 -5.33 13.98
C GLY A 96 -17.61 -5.14 12.54
N ASN A 97 -17.16 -4.09 11.85
CA ASN A 97 -17.42 -3.88 10.44
C ASN A 97 -16.15 -4.07 9.61
N ILE A 98 -16.37 -4.28 8.31
CA ILE A 98 -15.32 -4.43 7.31
C ILE A 98 -15.65 -3.60 6.08
N MET A 99 -14.61 -3.22 5.35
CA MET A 99 -14.76 -2.56 4.05
C MET A 99 -13.99 -3.36 2.99
N GLU A 100 -14.61 -3.59 1.85
CA GLU A 100 -13.88 -4.16 0.72
C GLU A 100 -12.93 -3.12 0.11
N ILE A 101 -11.75 -3.57 -0.33
CA ILE A 101 -10.77 -2.71 -1.00
C ILE A 101 -11.34 -1.99 -2.23
N ASN A 102 -12.38 -2.54 -2.87
CA ASN A 102 -13.05 -1.90 -3.98
C ASN A 102 -13.95 -0.74 -3.52
N ALA A 103 -14.68 -0.92 -2.42
CA ALA A 103 -15.50 0.14 -1.83
C ALA A 103 -14.63 1.32 -1.37
N LEU A 104 -13.49 1.04 -0.72
CA LEU A 104 -12.51 2.06 -0.35
C LEU A 104 -12.04 2.87 -1.58
N ARG A 105 -11.77 2.18 -2.70
CA ARG A 105 -11.38 2.85 -3.96
C ARG A 105 -12.51 3.69 -4.54
N SER A 106 -13.75 3.22 -4.47
CA SER A 106 -14.92 3.98 -4.93
C SER A 106 -15.10 5.25 -4.11
N GLN A 107 -15.02 5.17 -2.78
CA GLN A 107 -15.10 6.36 -1.91
C GLN A 107 -14.00 7.38 -2.22
N LEU A 108 -12.76 6.93 -2.47
CA LEU A 108 -11.68 7.82 -2.88
C LEU A 108 -11.94 8.46 -4.25
N ALA A 109 -12.46 7.70 -5.21
CA ALA A 109 -12.79 8.22 -6.53
C ALA A 109 -13.91 9.26 -6.47
N GLU A 110 -14.97 8.97 -5.73
CA GLU A 110 -16.11 9.86 -5.49
C GLU A 110 -15.68 11.17 -4.80
N LYS A 111 -14.85 11.09 -3.75
CA LYS A 111 -14.33 12.25 -3.02
C LYS A 111 -13.58 13.23 -3.94
N HIS A 112 -12.92 12.73 -4.99
CA HIS A 112 -12.14 13.52 -5.94
C HIS A 112 -12.86 13.77 -7.27
N ASN A 113 -14.11 13.31 -7.41
CA ASN A 113 -14.89 13.39 -8.63
C ASN A 113 -14.13 12.85 -9.88
N VAL A 114 -13.56 11.65 -9.72
CA VAL A 114 -12.89 10.90 -10.81
C VAL A 114 -13.53 9.54 -11.01
N ASP A 115 -13.22 8.88 -12.12
CA ASP A 115 -13.85 7.61 -12.50
C ASP A 115 -13.32 6.43 -11.66
N ILE A 116 -12.01 6.38 -11.41
CA ILE A 116 -11.40 5.28 -10.65
C ILE A 116 -10.29 5.74 -9.70
N CYS A 117 -10.01 4.95 -8.66
CA CYS A 117 -8.78 5.05 -7.88
C CYS A 117 -7.80 3.94 -8.27
N CYS A 118 -6.52 4.29 -8.41
CA CYS A 118 -5.45 3.39 -8.85
C CYS A 118 -5.37 2.14 -7.94
N PRO A 119 -5.62 0.93 -8.47
CA PRO A 119 -5.68 -0.28 -7.65
C PRO A 119 -4.32 -0.65 -7.04
N MET A 120 -3.24 -0.39 -7.76
CA MET A 120 -1.87 -0.69 -7.32
C MET A 120 -1.46 0.19 -6.15
N THR A 121 -1.54 1.51 -6.33
CA THR A 121 -1.14 2.48 -5.31
C THR A 121 -1.99 2.34 -4.04
N ASN A 122 -3.30 2.13 -4.19
CA ASN A 122 -4.19 1.91 -3.05
C ASN A 122 -3.75 0.71 -2.20
N GLY A 123 -3.45 -0.43 -2.83
CA GLY A 123 -2.94 -1.61 -2.12
C GLY A 123 -1.61 -1.36 -1.40
N ILE A 124 -0.71 -0.58 -2.00
CA ILE A 124 0.57 -0.21 -1.36
C ILE A 124 0.33 0.68 -0.14
N PHE A 125 -0.57 1.66 -0.22
CA PHE A 125 -0.84 2.57 0.89
C PHE A 125 -1.57 1.89 2.05
N ILE A 126 -2.49 0.96 1.77
CA ILE A 126 -3.06 0.11 2.83
C ILE A 126 -1.95 -0.69 3.54
N LYS A 127 -0.97 -1.23 2.80
CA LYS A 127 0.18 -1.90 3.42
C LYS A 127 1.01 -0.94 4.27
N ILE A 128 1.26 0.29 3.80
CA ILE A 128 1.97 1.31 4.60
C ILE A 128 1.24 1.60 5.91
N VAL A 129 -0.09 1.72 5.89
CA VAL A 129 -0.92 1.89 7.09
C VAL A 129 -0.79 0.67 8.01
N ALA A 130 -0.83 -0.54 7.46
CA ALA A 130 -0.67 -1.77 8.23
C ALA A 130 0.71 -1.86 8.93
N GLU A 131 1.78 -1.48 8.24
CA GLU A 131 3.14 -1.48 8.80
C GLU A 131 3.29 -0.38 9.86
N ALA A 132 2.71 0.81 9.65
CA ALA A 132 2.69 1.87 10.67
C ALA A 132 1.95 1.45 11.95
N TYR A 133 0.88 0.65 11.82
CA TYR A 133 0.19 0.06 12.96
C TYR A 133 1.11 -0.91 13.73
N LEU A 134 1.82 -1.79 13.03
CA LEU A 134 2.75 -2.73 13.69
C LEU A 134 3.97 -2.05 14.32
N GLU A 135 4.41 -0.91 13.77
CA GLU A 135 5.40 -0.05 14.43
C GLU A 135 4.87 0.61 15.72
N GLY A 136 3.58 0.50 16.02
CA GLY A 136 2.93 1.18 17.14
C GLY A 136 2.80 2.70 16.94
N SER A 137 2.95 3.17 15.70
CA SER A 137 2.94 4.60 15.39
C SER A 137 1.53 5.16 15.16
N ILE A 138 0.57 4.30 14.82
CA ILE A 138 -0.84 4.64 14.62
C ILE A 138 -1.74 3.52 15.15
N ASN A 139 -3.03 3.84 15.37
CA ASN A 139 -4.04 2.87 15.83
C ASN A 139 -5.03 2.46 14.72
N SER A 140 -4.71 2.77 13.46
CA SER A 140 -5.62 2.57 12.33
C SER A 140 -5.96 1.08 12.11
N PRO A 141 -7.24 0.71 12.02
CA PRO A 141 -7.69 -0.69 12.00
C PRO A 141 -7.57 -1.32 10.60
N TYR A 142 -6.35 -1.39 10.05
CA TYR A 142 -6.09 -1.85 8.69
C TYR A 142 -6.69 -3.24 8.36
N TRP A 143 -6.82 -4.11 9.37
CA TRP A 143 -7.37 -5.46 9.22
C TRP A 143 -8.85 -5.47 8.83
N ARG A 144 -9.58 -4.36 9.03
CA ARG A 144 -10.98 -4.22 8.59
C ARG A 144 -11.09 -4.04 7.07
N VAL A 145 -9.98 -3.76 6.38
CA VAL A 145 -9.94 -3.77 4.92
C VAL A 145 -9.69 -5.18 4.40
N VAL A 146 -10.64 -5.69 3.63
CA VAL A 146 -10.62 -7.03 3.07
C VAL A 146 -10.67 -6.99 1.55
N LYS A 147 -10.33 -8.10 0.90
CA LYS A 147 -10.57 -8.26 -0.53
C LYS A 147 -12.04 -8.61 -0.78
N LYS A 148 -12.38 -8.78 -2.06
CA LYS A 148 -13.72 -9.17 -2.52
C LYS A 148 -14.27 -10.37 -1.73
N ASN A 149 -15.56 -10.30 -1.39
CA ASN A 149 -16.31 -11.33 -0.66
C ASN A 149 -15.72 -11.65 0.72
N GLY A 150 -15.04 -10.68 1.34
CA GLY A 150 -14.43 -10.87 2.67
C GLY A 150 -13.18 -11.74 2.68
N GLU A 151 -12.49 -11.94 1.54
CA GLU A 151 -11.21 -12.67 1.51
C GLU A 151 -10.13 -11.87 2.29
N LEU A 152 -9.43 -12.56 3.20
CA LEU A 152 -8.31 -11.98 3.96
C LEU A 152 -7.08 -11.77 3.06
N ASN A 153 -6.18 -10.89 3.49
CA ASN A 153 -5.01 -10.51 2.71
C ASN A 153 -3.71 -11.09 3.30
N HIS A 154 -3.20 -12.18 2.71
CA HIS A 154 -1.93 -12.80 3.10
C HIS A 154 -0.70 -11.88 2.97
N LYS A 155 -0.82 -10.76 2.24
CA LYS A 155 0.29 -9.80 2.04
C LYS A 155 0.37 -8.73 3.14
N PHE A 156 -0.58 -8.72 4.07
CA PHE A 156 -0.48 -7.87 5.24
C PHE A 156 0.70 -8.29 6.12
N PRO A 157 1.34 -7.32 6.78
CA PRO A 157 2.44 -7.63 7.65
C PRO A 157 1.96 -8.47 8.84
N GLY A 158 2.80 -9.38 9.33
CA GLY A 158 2.38 -10.46 10.24
C GLY A 158 1.66 -11.64 9.56
N GLY A 159 1.39 -11.55 8.25
CA GLY A 159 0.83 -12.64 7.46
C GLY A 159 -0.65 -12.89 7.74
N ILE A 160 -1.13 -14.06 7.28
CA ILE A 160 -2.55 -14.41 7.34
C ILE A 160 -3.05 -14.61 8.78
N ASP A 161 -2.18 -15.11 9.66
CA ASP A 161 -2.52 -15.41 11.05
C ASP A 161 -2.77 -14.13 11.83
N GLU A 162 -1.94 -13.10 11.66
CA GLU A 162 -2.17 -11.81 12.33
C GLU A 162 -3.44 -11.14 11.82
N HIS A 163 -3.69 -11.15 10.51
CA HIS A 163 -4.94 -10.61 9.95
C HIS A 163 -6.17 -11.32 10.55
N ARG A 164 -6.12 -12.66 10.65
CA ARG A 164 -7.18 -13.46 11.26
C ARG A 164 -7.36 -13.14 12.75
N ASN A 165 -6.27 -12.99 13.50
CA ASN A 165 -6.30 -12.68 14.93
C ASN A 165 -6.95 -11.33 15.19
N GLN A 166 -6.59 -10.30 14.42
CA GLN A 166 -7.18 -8.96 14.56
C GLN A 166 -8.69 -8.95 14.25
N LEU A 167 -9.11 -9.62 13.18
CA LEU A 167 -10.53 -9.79 12.86
C LEU A 167 -11.29 -10.55 13.96
N SER A 168 -10.67 -11.58 14.54
CA SER A 168 -11.27 -12.34 15.65
C SER A 168 -11.42 -11.48 16.91
N ARG A 169 -10.45 -10.59 17.22
CA ARG A 169 -10.53 -9.61 18.33
C ARG A 169 -11.63 -8.56 18.09
N ASP A 170 -11.96 -8.30 16.83
CA ASP A 170 -13.11 -7.47 16.44
C ASP A 170 -14.45 -8.23 16.47
N GLY A 171 -14.46 -9.51 16.85
CA GLY A 171 -15.66 -10.34 16.95
C GLY A 171 -16.08 -11.00 15.63
N LEU A 172 -15.23 -10.95 14.61
CA LEU A 172 -15.53 -11.49 13.28
C LEU A 172 -15.02 -12.93 13.16
N SER A 173 -15.90 -13.84 12.76
CA SER A 173 -15.55 -15.24 12.54
C SER A 173 -14.89 -15.44 11.18
N VAL A 174 -13.74 -16.11 11.15
CA VAL A 174 -12.99 -16.42 9.91
C VAL A 174 -13.07 -17.91 9.60
N ILE A 175 -13.40 -18.24 8.35
CA ILE A 175 -13.48 -19.60 7.81
C ILE A 175 -12.41 -19.83 6.75
N LYS A 176 -11.87 -21.06 6.69
CA LYS A 176 -10.94 -21.50 5.64
C LYS A 176 -11.73 -22.15 4.50
N LYS A 177 -11.44 -21.78 3.25
CA LYS A 177 -11.97 -22.40 2.03
C LYS A 177 -10.80 -22.67 1.08
N GLY A 178 -10.38 -23.93 0.98
CA GLY A 178 -9.12 -24.30 0.31
C GLY A 178 -7.93 -23.60 1.00
N GLU A 179 -7.04 -23.00 0.22
CA GLU A 179 -5.87 -22.27 0.74
C GLU A 179 -6.17 -20.84 1.23
N LYS A 180 -7.42 -20.38 1.07
CA LYS A 180 -7.81 -19.00 1.37
C LYS A 180 -8.67 -18.91 2.63
N PHE A 181 -8.67 -17.74 3.24
CA PHE A 181 -9.48 -17.42 4.41
C PHE A 181 -10.48 -16.31 4.09
N TYR A 182 -11.68 -16.44 4.64
CA TYR A 182 -12.80 -15.53 4.41
C TYR A 182 -13.51 -15.22 5.73
N ILE A 183 -14.11 -14.04 5.83
CA ILE A 183 -15.01 -13.72 6.92
C ILE A 183 -16.35 -14.46 6.68
N LYS A 184 -16.84 -15.15 7.71
CA LYS A 184 -18.15 -15.81 7.69
C LYS A 184 -19.23 -14.73 7.57
N ASP A 185 -20.18 -14.92 6.66
CA ASP A 185 -21.31 -14.00 6.44
C ASP A 185 -20.86 -12.54 6.20
N ALA A 186 -19.75 -12.35 5.47
CA ALA A 186 -19.08 -11.06 5.26
C ALA A 186 -20.03 -9.91 4.85
N GLN A 187 -21.06 -10.19 4.05
CA GLN A 187 -22.05 -9.22 3.59
C GLN A 187 -22.77 -8.51 4.76
N THR A 188 -22.95 -9.19 5.89
CA THR A 188 -23.62 -8.64 7.08
C THR A 188 -22.79 -7.55 7.77
N TYR A 189 -21.48 -7.52 7.53
CA TYR A 189 -20.54 -6.63 8.23
C TYR A 189 -20.02 -5.49 7.35
N LEU A 190 -20.47 -5.39 6.10
CA LEU A 190 -19.99 -4.36 5.18
C LEU A 190 -20.34 -2.96 5.69
N TYR A 191 -19.34 -2.09 5.67
CA TYR A 191 -19.45 -0.66 5.90
C TYR A 191 -19.24 0.06 4.56
N SER A 192 -20.19 0.95 4.22
CA SER A 192 -20.27 1.68 2.96
C SER A 192 -20.27 3.17 3.19
#